data_AF-X1HW21-F1
#
_entry.id   AF-X1HW21-F1
#
_cell.length_a   1.000
_cell.length_b   1.000
_cell.length_c   1.000
_cell.angle_alpha   90.00
_cell.angle_beta   90.00
_cell.angle_gamma   90.00
#
_symmetry.space_group_name_H-M   'P 1'
#
loop_
_entity.id
_entity.type
_entity.pdbx_description
1 polymer ?
#
loop_
_entity_poly.entity_id
_entity_poly.type
_entity_poly.pdbx_seq_one_letter_code
_entity_poly.pdbx_strand_id
1 'polypeptide(L)'
;DCVDRGIPFDDILNIVTKNKTNPVRNLIFPLDKLPMPDRDLIFSQTFHKKSSKKAFFSSRGCPYSCSYCCNNIYHRLYKGKGRFVRKFSVDRLINEINDVSSKYRMDFVKFTDDCFVMKDDSWLREFSWRYKHEVDVPFNCYLRIDTITDSMLRLLKKAGCHSL
;
A
#
# COMPACT_ATOMS: atom_id res chain seq x y z
N ASP A 1 2.11 -23.09 14.22
CA ASP A 1 1.84 -23.13 12.77
C ASP A 1 1.25 -24.50 12.38
N CYS A 2 0.55 -24.64 11.25
CA CYS A 2 0.14 -25.98 10.78
C CYS A 2 1.37 -26.81 10.38
N VAL A 3 2.36 -26.13 9.78
CA VAL A 3 3.64 -26.71 9.38
C VAL A 3 4.41 -27.23 10.59
N ASP A 4 4.65 -26.38 11.59
CA ASP A 4 5.39 -26.75 12.81
C ASP A 4 4.73 -27.89 13.59
N ARG A 5 3.40 -27.99 13.51
CA ARG A 5 2.61 -29.00 14.23
C ARG A 5 2.39 -30.27 13.42
N GLY A 6 2.88 -30.34 12.17
CA GLY A 6 2.70 -31.48 11.28
C GLY A 6 1.23 -31.77 10.92
N ILE A 7 0.35 -30.77 11.00
CA ILE A 7 -1.08 -30.94 10.68
C ILE A 7 -1.38 -30.45 9.25
N PRO A 8 -2.38 -31.04 8.57
CA PRO A 8 -2.76 -30.62 7.22
C PRO A 8 -3.14 -29.14 7.15
N PHE A 9 -2.72 -28.45 6.10
CA PHE A 9 -3.07 -27.05 5.81
C PHE A 9 -4.12 -26.93 4.70
N ASP A 10 -4.73 -28.03 4.29
CA ASP A 10 -5.75 -28.08 3.23
C ASP A 10 -6.98 -27.23 3.55
N ASP A 11 -7.23 -26.88 4.82
CA ASP A 11 -8.39 -26.08 5.25
C ASP A 11 -8.07 -24.59 5.50
N ILE A 12 -6.84 -24.15 5.22
CA ILE A 12 -6.48 -22.74 5.39
C ILE A 12 -7.08 -21.93 4.23
N LEU A 13 -7.94 -20.96 4.57
CA LEU A 13 -8.52 -20.03 3.60
C LEU A 13 -7.43 -19.29 2.79
N ASN A 14 -7.74 -18.95 1.54
CA ASN A 14 -6.80 -18.40 0.54
C ASN A 14 -5.69 -19.32 0.05
N ILE A 15 -5.51 -20.52 0.61
CA ILE A 15 -4.50 -21.46 0.12
C ILE A 15 -5.16 -22.45 -0.84
N VAL A 16 -4.55 -22.64 -2.00
CA VAL A 16 -4.91 -23.72 -2.93
C VAL A 16 -3.86 -24.80 -2.80
N THR A 17 -4.30 -26.03 -2.55
CA THR A 17 -3.46 -27.22 -2.47
C THR A 17 -3.75 -28.15 -3.63
N LYS A 18 -2.95 -29.21 -3.80
CA LYS A 18 -3.23 -30.26 -4.78
C LYS A 18 -4.59 -30.95 -4.55
N ASN A 19 -5.09 -30.93 -3.31
CA ASN A 19 -6.30 -31.64 -2.91
C ASN A 19 -7.53 -30.71 -2.87
N LYS A 20 -7.32 -29.40 -2.68
CA LYS A 20 -8.42 -28.47 -2.38
C LYS A 20 -8.16 -27.04 -2.85
N THR A 21 -9.17 -26.45 -3.46
CA THR A 21 -9.24 -25.01 -3.74
C THR A 21 -10.08 -24.35 -2.66
N ASN A 22 -9.45 -23.67 -1.70
CA ASN A 22 -10.18 -22.97 -0.64
C ASN A 22 -10.76 -21.64 -1.13
N PRO A 23 -11.93 -21.22 -0.59
CA PRO A 23 -12.44 -19.89 -0.85
C PRO A 23 -11.50 -18.83 -0.26
N VAL A 24 -11.57 -17.63 -0.82
CA VAL A 24 -10.90 -16.48 -0.21
C VAL A 24 -11.56 -16.07 1.10
N ARG A 25 -10.71 -15.71 2.06
CA ARG A 25 -11.02 -15.08 3.33
C ARG A 25 -11.47 -13.65 3.12
N ASN A 26 -12.11 -13.13 4.16
CA ASN A 26 -12.49 -11.73 4.20
C ASN A 26 -11.25 -10.81 4.16
N LEU A 27 -11.39 -9.69 3.47
CA LEU A 27 -10.36 -8.67 3.41
C LEU A 27 -10.14 -8.07 4.80
N ILE A 28 -8.87 -8.02 5.23
CA ILE A 28 -8.51 -7.40 6.50
C ILE A 28 -8.85 -5.90 6.45
N PHE A 29 -9.62 -5.43 7.44
CA PHE A 29 -9.92 -4.02 7.63
C PHE A 29 -10.06 -3.70 9.15
N PRO A 30 -9.52 -2.55 9.63
CA PRO A 30 -8.61 -1.63 8.95
C PRO A 30 -7.25 -2.27 8.59
N LEU A 31 -6.52 -1.70 7.62
CA LEU A 31 -5.20 -2.24 7.22
C LEU A 31 -4.16 -2.12 8.34
N ASP A 32 -4.33 -1.16 9.25
CA ASP A 32 -3.45 -0.92 10.40
C ASP A 32 -3.34 -2.10 11.36
N LYS A 33 -4.23 -3.10 11.27
CA LYS A 33 -4.12 -4.37 11.99
C LYS A 33 -2.94 -5.24 11.50
N LEU A 34 -2.37 -4.92 10.33
CA LEU A 34 -1.21 -5.61 9.79
C LEU A 34 0.07 -5.14 10.52
N PRO A 35 1.01 -6.05 10.79
CA PRO A 35 2.30 -5.69 11.41
C PRO A 35 3.11 -4.74 10.51
N MET A 36 4.08 -4.03 11.10
CA MET A 36 5.14 -3.36 10.31
C MET A 36 5.81 -4.38 9.39
N PRO A 37 5.99 -4.06 8.09
CA PRO A 37 6.79 -4.92 7.24
C PRO A 37 8.22 -4.93 7.79
N ASP A 38 8.81 -6.13 7.85
CA ASP A 38 10.23 -6.26 8.20
C ASP A 38 11.08 -5.79 7.01
N ARG A 39 11.36 -4.48 6.98
CA ARG A 39 12.19 -3.84 5.97
C ARG A 39 13.66 -4.20 6.15
N ASP A 40 14.07 -4.50 7.38
CA ASP A 40 15.46 -4.76 7.72
C ASP A 40 15.94 -6.08 7.09
N LEU A 41 15.06 -7.10 7.03
CA LEU A 41 15.34 -8.38 6.37
C LEU A 41 15.84 -8.21 4.93
N ILE A 42 15.29 -7.24 4.18
CA ILE A 42 15.69 -6.97 2.80
C ILE A 42 16.75 -5.88 2.72
N PHE A 43 16.56 -4.77 3.40
CA PHE A 43 17.42 -3.60 3.21
C PHE A 43 18.79 -3.76 3.84
N SER A 44 18.94 -4.49 4.95
CA SER A 44 20.25 -4.66 5.58
C SER A 44 21.22 -5.52 4.76
N GLN A 45 20.69 -6.42 3.92
CA GLN A 45 21.47 -7.47 3.24
C GLN A 45 21.54 -7.34 1.71
N THR A 46 20.89 -6.33 1.13
CA THR A 46 20.81 -6.18 -0.34
C THR A 46 21.28 -4.81 -0.81
N PHE A 47 21.39 -4.63 -2.14
CA PHE A 47 21.68 -3.35 -2.76
C PHE A 47 20.69 -2.24 -2.37
N HIS A 48 19.49 -2.61 -1.91
CA HIS A 48 18.49 -1.68 -1.43
C HIS A 48 18.98 -0.85 -0.24
N LYS A 49 19.96 -1.31 0.57
CA LYS A 49 20.53 -0.52 1.68
C LYS A 49 20.95 0.88 1.24
N LYS A 50 21.64 0.95 0.10
CA LYS A 50 22.25 2.18 -0.46
C LYS A 50 21.37 2.86 -1.50
N SER A 51 20.25 2.24 -1.88
CA SER A 51 19.30 2.84 -2.82
C SER A 51 18.73 4.12 -2.25
N SER A 52 18.88 5.24 -2.97
CA SER A 52 18.26 6.51 -2.62
C SER A 52 16.73 6.48 -2.70
N LYS A 53 16.17 5.57 -3.50
CA LYS A 53 14.74 5.41 -3.68
C LYS A 53 14.19 4.26 -2.85
N LYS A 54 13.11 4.51 -2.10
CA LYS A 54 12.40 3.51 -1.28
C LYS A 54 10.91 3.46 -1.65
N ALA A 55 10.34 2.26 -1.68
CA ALA A 55 8.96 2.05 -2.10
C ALA A 55 8.03 1.72 -0.93
N PHE A 56 6.83 2.30 -0.94
CA PHE A 56 5.80 2.13 0.09
C PHE A 56 4.43 1.96 -0.56
N PHE A 57 3.53 1.29 0.16
CA PHE A 57 2.12 1.20 -0.21
C PHE A 57 1.30 1.96 0.82
N SER A 58 0.45 2.88 0.37
CA SER A 58 -0.52 3.55 1.25
C SER A 58 -1.85 2.81 1.35
N SER A 59 -2.11 1.89 0.42
CA SER A 59 -3.42 1.27 0.22
C SER A 59 -3.34 -0.08 -0.48
N ARG A 60 -4.47 -0.78 -0.49
CA ARG A 60 -4.69 -2.01 -1.26
C ARG A 60 -6.00 -1.93 -2.03
N GLY A 61 -5.94 -2.30 -3.30
CA GLY A 61 -7.08 -2.36 -4.21
C GLY A 61 -7.34 -1.04 -4.95
N CYS A 62 -8.01 -1.15 -6.08
CA CYS A 62 -8.38 -0.04 -6.96
C CYS A 62 -9.87 -0.15 -7.28
N PRO A 63 -10.70 0.92 -7.18
CA PRO A 63 -12.14 0.80 -7.37
C PRO A 63 -12.53 0.64 -8.84
N TYR A 64 -11.61 0.90 -9.77
CA TYR A 64 -11.88 0.91 -11.20
C TYR A 64 -11.82 -0.49 -11.83
N SER A 65 -12.52 -0.64 -12.96
CA SER A 65 -12.73 -1.90 -13.67
C SER A 65 -12.11 -1.91 -15.08
N CYS A 66 -10.92 -1.33 -15.25
CA CYS A 66 -10.26 -1.20 -16.56
C CYS A 66 -10.12 -2.56 -17.26
N SER A 67 -10.56 -2.66 -18.52
CA SER A 67 -10.63 -3.93 -19.26
C SER A 67 -9.30 -4.70 -19.34
N TYR A 68 -8.19 -3.98 -19.32
CA TYR A 68 -6.83 -4.53 -19.37
C TYR A 68 -6.23 -4.88 -17.99
N CYS A 69 -6.88 -4.51 -16.88
CA CYS A 69 -6.30 -4.60 -15.55
C CYS A 69 -6.73 -5.88 -14.81
N CYS A 70 -5.77 -6.52 -14.12
CA CYS A 70 -6.02 -7.69 -13.27
C CYS A 70 -6.94 -7.40 -12.08
N ASN A 71 -7.13 -6.13 -11.70
CA ASN A 71 -8.05 -5.75 -10.61
C ASN A 71 -9.50 -6.19 -10.85
N ASN A 72 -9.93 -6.37 -12.10
CA ASN A 72 -11.24 -6.97 -12.41
C ASN A 72 -11.40 -8.40 -11.89
N ILE A 73 -10.32 -9.19 -11.88
CA ILE A 73 -10.32 -10.54 -11.30
C ILE A 73 -10.47 -10.43 -9.78
N TYR A 74 -9.72 -9.53 -9.15
CA TYR A 74 -9.78 -9.32 -7.70
C TYR A 74 -11.14 -8.78 -7.22
N HIS A 75 -11.78 -7.86 -7.96
CA HIS A 75 -13.13 -7.40 -7.66
C HIS A 75 -14.15 -8.55 -7.61
N ARG A 76 -14.09 -9.45 -8.60
CA ARG A 76 -14.97 -10.63 -8.64
C ARG A 76 -14.64 -11.60 -7.52
N LEU A 77 -13.35 -11.88 -7.31
CA LEU A 77 -12.88 -12.83 -6.30
C LEU A 77 -13.27 -12.40 -4.88
N TYR A 78 -13.21 -11.09 -4.57
CA TYR A 78 -13.51 -10.55 -3.25
C TYR A 78 -14.90 -9.91 -3.14
N LYS A 79 -15.82 -10.18 -4.08
CA LYS A 79 -17.20 -9.70 -4.01
C LYS A 79 -17.86 -10.19 -2.72
N GLY A 80 -18.39 -9.25 -1.91
CA GLY A 80 -19.00 -9.56 -0.62
C GLY A 80 -18.03 -9.95 0.50
N LYS A 81 -16.71 -9.82 0.29
CA LYS A 81 -15.66 -10.18 1.27
C LYS A 81 -15.12 -8.99 2.06
N GLY A 82 -15.85 -7.88 2.08
CA GLY A 82 -15.50 -6.65 2.78
C GLY A 82 -15.13 -5.50 1.84
N ARG A 83 -14.60 -4.41 2.42
CA ARG A 83 -14.20 -3.21 1.68
C ARG A 83 -13.00 -3.52 0.78
N PHE A 84 -13.17 -3.37 -0.53
CA PHE A 84 -12.11 -3.71 -1.50
C PHE A 84 -10.92 -2.74 -1.39
N VAL A 85 -11.20 -1.44 -1.57
CA VAL A 85 -10.22 -0.36 -1.47
C VAL A 85 -10.04 0.06 -0.02
N ARG A 86 -8.85 -0.17 0.51
CA ARG A 86 -8.52 0.09 1.92
C ARG A 86 -7.20 0.83 1.99
N LYS A 87 -7.13 1.88 2.82
CA LYS A 87 -5.90 2.64 3.08
C LYS A 87 -5.36 2.32 4.47
N PHE A 88 -4.06 2.43 4.65
CA PHE A 88 -3.48 2.63 5.97
C PHE A 88 -3.85 4.02 6.48
N SER A 89 -3.92 4.21 7.79
CA SER A 89 -3.95 5.57 8.35
C SER A 89 -2.71 6.36 7.93
N VAL A 90 -2.82 7.69 7.94
CA VAL A 90 -1.66 8.56 7.68
C VAL A 90 -0.60 8.32 8.75
N ASP A 91 -1.00 8.25 10.02
CA ASP A 91 -0.12 7.89 11.14
C ASP A 91 0.69 6.64 10.86
N ARG A 92 0.03 5.57 10.44
CA ARG A 92 0.69 4.31 10.16
C ARG A 92 1.69 4.42 9.02
N LEU A 93 1.31 5.10 7.94
CA LEU A 93 2.18 5.30 6.78
C LEU A 93 3.42 6.14 7.13
N ILE A 94 3.23 7.26 7.83
CA ILE A 94 4.33 8.15 8.23
C ILE A 94 5.29 7.44 9.18
N ASN A 95 4.78 6.65 10.14
CA ASN A 95 5.62 5.86 11.04
C ASN A 95 6.50 4.85 10.29
N GLU A 96 5.96 4.17 9.28
CA GLU A 96 6.74 3.23 8.45
C GLU A 96 7.84 3.97 7.65
N ILE A 97 7.51 5.13 7.09
CA ILE A 97 8.47 5.93 6.30
C ILE A 97 9.59 6.46 7.19
N ASN A 98 9.27 6.94 8.39
CA ASN A 98 10.25 7.43 9.36
C ASN A 98 11.14 6.33 9.91
N ASP A 99 10.62 5.13 10.18
CA ASP A 99 11.45 3.97 10.57
C ASP A 99 12.49 3.67 9.48
N VAL A 100 12.08 3.63 8.21
CA VAL A 100 13.01 3.41 7.09
C VAL A 100 14.02 4.55 6.95
N SER A 101 13.57 5.80 7.04
CA SER A 101 14.44 6.99 6.93
C SER A 101 15.51 7.02 8.01
N SER A 102 15.18 6.58 9.23
CA SER A 102 16.10 6.57 10.37
C SER A 102 17.24 5.55 10.24
N LYS A 103 17.03 4.49 9.45
CA LYS A 103 17.96 3.36 9.32
C LYS A 103 18.71 3.33 7.99
N TYR A 104 18.11 3.90 6.94
CA TYR A 104 18.58 3.74 5.58
C TYR A 104 18.55 5.06 4.82
N ARG A 105 19.52 5.23 3.91
CA ARG A 105 19.48 6.32 2.93
C ARG A 105 18.13 6.30 2.20
N MET A 106 17.42 7.42 2.20
CA MET A 106 16.16 7.60 1.50
C MET A 106 16.02 9.06 1.06
N ASP A 107 16.35 9.31 -0.20
CA ASP A 107 16.28 10.63 -0.81
C ASP A 107 15.01 10.77 -1.68
N PHE A 108 14.30 9.66 -1.91
CA PHE A 108 13.08 9.65 -2.73
C PHE A 108 12.11 8.54 -2.32
N VAL A 109 10.82 8.87 -2.22
CA VAL A 109 9.74 7.91 -1.93
C VAL A 109 8.97 7.55 -3.20
N LYS A 110 8.71 6.26 -3.40
CA LYS A 110 7.78 5.76 -4.44
C LYS A 110 6.54 5.17 -3.79
N PHE A 111 5.38 5.77 -3.99
CA PHE A 111 4.12 5.13 -3.69
C PHE A 111 3.75 4.19 -4.84
N THR A 112 3.64 2.90 -4.54
CA THR A 112 3.40 1.83 -5.52
C THR A 112 1.95 1.38 -5.58
N ASP A 113 1.05 2.14 -4.97
CA ASP A 113 -0.40 1.96 -5.03
C ASP A 113 -0.93 1.91 -6.48
N ASP A 114 -1.95 1.09 -6.72
CA ASP A 114 -2.64 1.07 -8.03
C ASP A 114 -3.25 2.44 -8.38
N CYS A 115 -3.77 3.13 -7.37
CA CYS A 115 -4.24 4.50 -7.45
C CYS A 115 -4.08 5.16 -6.07
N PHE A 116 -3.07 6.01 -5.92
CA PHE A 116 -2.70 6.61 -4.64
C PHE A 116 -3.80 7.52 -4.09
N VAL A 117 -4.45 8.30 -4.97
CA VAL A 117 -5.54 9.21 -4.62
C VAL A 117 -6.68 9.06 -5.61
N MET A 118 -7.89 8.86 -5.08
CA MET A 118 -9.12 8.73 -5.87
C MET A 118 -10.03 9.95 -5.77
N LYS A 119 -9.85 10.76 -4.72
CA LYS A 119 -10.60 11.98 -4.45
C LYS A 119 -9.85 12.84 -3.44
N ASP A 120 -10.23 14.11 -3.38
CA ASP A 120 -9.87 14.99 -2.27
C ASP A 120 -10.74 14.63 -1.05
N ASP A 121 -10.14 13.92 -0.09
CA ASP A 121 -10.76 13.53 1.17
C ASP A 121 -9.89 13.91 2.38
N SER A 122 -10.42 13.66 3.59
CA SER A 122 -9.70 13.95 4.83
C SER A 122 -8.33 13.27 4.89
N TRP A 123 -8.22 12.05 4.37
CA TRP A 123 -6.96 11.31 4.33
C TRP A 123 -5.92 12.04 3.47
N LEU A 124 -6.29 12.53 2.28
CA LEU A 124 -5.35 13.27 1.43
C LEU A 124 -4.89 14.58 2.07
N ARG A 125 -5.82 15.29 2.73
CA ARG A 125 -5.51 16.57 3.41
C ARG A 125 -4.57 16.36 4.58
N GLU A 126 -4.85 15.34 5.39
CA GLU A 126 -4.01 14.93 6.52
C GLU A 126 -2.63 14.47 6.03
N PHE A 127 -2.57 13.59 5.03
CA PHE A 127 -1.32 13.15 4.41
C PHE A 127 -0.51 14.32 3.88
N SER A 128 -1.15 15.24 3.14
CA SER A 128 -0.48 16.40 2.55
C SER A 128 0.20 17.28 3.61
N TRP A 129 -0.49 17.53 4.72
CA TRP A 129 0.07 18.30 5.83
C TRP A 129 1.15 17.50 6.56
N ARG A 130 0.85 16.29 7.05
CA ARG A 130 1.77 15.49 7.87
C ARG A 130 3.05 15.12 7.12
N TYR A 131 2.93 14.65 5.88
CA TYR A 131 4.09 14.25 5.09
C TYR A 131 5.07 15.40 4.90
N LYS A 132 4.57 16.62 4.63
CA LYS A 132 5.43 17.80 4.46
C LYS A 132 6.16 18.20 5.74
N HIS A 133 5.56 18.01 6.92
CA HIS A 133 6.15 18.46 8.19
C HIS A 133 7.02 17.39 8.86
N GLU A 134 6.79 16.11 8.56
CA GLU A 134 7.40 15.01 9.31
C GLU A 134 8.28 14.07 8.49
N VAL A 135 8.15 14.10 7.16
CA VAL A 135 8.98 13.31 6.25
C VAL A 135 9.80 14.24 5.36
N ASP A 136 9.13 15.15 4.64
CA ASP A 136 9.72 16.13 3.71
C ASP A 136 10.74 15.56 2.69
N VAL A 137 10.46 14.36 2.17
CA VAL A 137 11.24 13.72 1.10
C VAL A 137 10.46 13.79 -0.21
N PRO A 138 11.06 14.14 -1.37
CA PRO A 138 10.32 14.16 -2.62
C PRO A 138 9.79 12.77 -2.97
N PHE A 139 8.58 12.72 -3.54
CA PHE A 139 7.96 11.45 -3.89
C PHE A 139 7.31 11.43 -5.27
N ASN A 140 7.04 10.22 -5.76
CA ASN A 140 6.10 10.01 -6.86
C ASN A 140 5.00 9.02 -6.48
N CYS A 141 3.88 9.12 -7.18
CA CYS A 141 2.72 8.27 -6.98
C CYS A 141 1.96 8.07 -8.28
N TYR A 142 1.16 7.01 -8.36
CA TYR A 142 0.31 6.74 -9.52
C TYR A 142 -1.11 7.23 -9.27
N LEU A 143 -1.68 7.89 -10.28
CA LEU A 143 -3.05 8.40 -10.28
C LEU A 143 -3.78 7.94 -11.54
N ARG A 144 -5.11 8.08 -11.53
CA ARG A 144 -5.93 7.86 -12.71
C ARG A 144 -6.34 9.20 -13.32
N ILE A 145 -5.90 9.47 -14.54
CA ILE A 145 -5.97 10.80 -15.19
C ILE A 145 -7.38 11.42 -15.23
N ASP A 146 -8.42 10.61 -15.44
CA ASP A 146 -9.82 11.03 -15.52
C ASP A 146 -10.45 11.39 -14.16
N THR A 147 -9.75 11.13 -13.05
CA THR A 147 -10.24 11.38 -11.68
C THR A 147 -9.50 12.51 -10.98
N ILE A 148 -8.46 13.05 -11.62
CA ILE A 148 -7.62 14.11 -11.06
C ILE A 148 -8.41 15.42 -11.03
N THR A 149 -8.36 16.10 -9.89
CA THR A 149 -8.87 17.46 -9.72
C THR A 149 -7.74 18.42 -9.37
N ASP A 150 -7.93 19.72 -9.64
CA ASP A 150 -6.97 20.77 -9.27
C ASP A 150 -6.66 20.76 -7.77
N SER A 151 -7.66 20.51 -6.93
CA SER A 151 -7.48 20.41 -5.48
C SER A 151 -6.56 19.25 -5.08
N MET A 152 -6.72 18.07 -5.71
CA MET A 152 -5.84 16.93 -5.48
C MET A 152 -4.39 17.25 -5.87
N LEU A 153 -4.18 17.89 -7.02
CA LEU A 153 -2.85 18.28 -7.49
C LEU A 153 -2.18 19.30 -6.56
N ARG A 154 -2.93 20.30 -6.06
CA ARG A 154 -2.42 21.27 -5.07
C ARG A 154 -2.00 20.58 -3.77
N LEU A 155 -2.81 19.66 -3.26
CA LEU A 155 -2.49 18.90 -2.04
C LEU A 155 -1.25 18.02 -2.22
N LEU A 156 -1.14 17.32 -3.36
CA LEU A 156 0.03 16.50 -3.68
C LEU A 156 1.29 17.37 -3.85
N LYS A 157 1.19 18.49 -4.55
CA LYS A 157 2.33 19.41 -4.72
C LYS A 157 2.79 19.98 -3.38
N LYS A 158 1.86 20.38 -2.51
CA LYS A 158 2.16 20.85 -1.14
C LYS A 158 2.87 19.78 -0.31
N ALA A 159 2.52 18.52 -0.50
CA ALA A 159 3.13 17.38 0.17
C ALA A 159 4.57 17.09 -0.31
N GLY A 160 5.03 17.67 -1.43
CA GLY A 160 6.34 17.36 -2.01
C GLY A 160 6.30 16.35 -3.16
N CYS A 161 5.13 16.13 -3.78
CA CYS A 161 5.03 15.31 -4.98
C CYS A 161 5.88 15.92 -6.10
N HIS A 162 6.86 15.16 -6.57
CA HIS A 162 7.84 15.56 -7.57
C HIS A 162 7.42 15.12 -8.99
N SER A 163 6.85 13.91 -9.11
CA SER A 163 6.31 13.41 -10.38
C SER A 163 5.06 12.56 -10.15
N LEU A 164 4.23 12.45 -11.18
CA LEU A 164 3.06 11.56 -11.26
C LEU A 164 3.32 10.40 -12.22
#